data_AF-A0A2W6ZR23-F1
#
_entry.id   AF-A0A2W6ZR23-F1
#
_cell.length_a   1.000
_cell.length_b   1.000
_cell.length_c   1.000
_cell.angle_alpha   90.00
_cell.angle_beta   90.00
_cell.angle_gamma   90.00
#
_symmetry.space_group_name_H-M   'P 1'
#
loop_
_entity.id
_entity.type
_entity.pdbx_description
1 polymer ?
#
loop_
_entity_poly.entity_id
_entity_poly.type
_entity_poly.pdbx_seq_one_letter_code
_entity_poly.pdbx_strand_id
1 'polypeptide(L)'
;MKNILLIIFFSFFGTIKSQSIHDKIFKDIIRIDNSDIISNGKDYMLRFPINAKKGTLTILNNDPNLPAKIFFSKESFLEKQNKIILITPDWEYLKSIWESDKRTGRHSDPVNQRKFYQIDRIRNTVDSITIVEEYLKTPNTYNFSQGYPKDLSPIYAEECNENIKFKDNLLNVAKKFEIENNTILVGIEKHNLSNKKNNYCNILTFHNHNYDYEQRVTFINFLRYLYDKKNKKTDHYPKLFLPIKLYNKNQ
;
A
#
# COMPACT_ATOMS: atom_id res chain seq x y z
N MET A 1 -43.47 -4.18 45.83
CA MET A 1 -42.38 -3.42 45.15
C MET A 1 -41.14 -4.29 44.85
N LYS A 2 -41.29 -5.57 44.45
CA LYS A 2 -40.15 -6.48 44.16
C LYS A 2 -39.91 -6.72 42.65
N ASN A 3 -40.87 -6.39 41.79
CA ASN A 3 -40.81 -6.68 40.34
C ASN A 3 -40.35 -5.51 39.47
N ILE A 4 -40.20 -4.30 40.03
CA ILE A 4 -39.77 -3.10 39.27
C ILE A 4 -38.24 -3.08 39.09
N LEU A 5 -37.47 -3.64 40.04
CA LEU A 5 -36.01 -3.66 39.97
C LEU A 5 -35.48 -4.57 38.83
N LEU A 6 -36.24 -5.58 38.43
CA LEU A 6 -35.82 -6.54 37.41
C LEU A 6 -35.92 -5.98 35.98
N ILE A 7 -36.87 -5.06 35.76
CA ILE A 7 -37.09 -4.41 34.46
C ILE A 7 -36.01 -3.34 34.20
N ILE A 8 -35.57 -2.63 35.25
CA ILE A 8 -34.48 -1.65 35.15
C ILE A 8 -33.13 -2.35 34.90
N PHE A 9 -32.91 -3.54 35.48
CA PHE A 9 -31.69 -4.31 35.24
C PHE A 9 -31.59 -4.81 33.79
N PHE A 10 -32.70 -5.25 33.17
CA PHE A 10 -32.72 -5.62 31.75
C PHE A 10 -32.57 -4.43 30.80
N SER A 11 -32.99 -3.24 31.22
CA SER A 11 -32.85 -2.00 30.42
C SER A 11 -31.40 -1.55 30.28
N PHE A 12 -30.52 -1.88 31.23
CA PHE A 12 -29.11 -1.50 31.21
C PHE A 12 -28.21 -2.45 30.39
N PHE A 13 -28.62 -3.69 30.15
CA PHE A 13 -27.86 -4.65 29.33
C PHE A 13 -28.29 -4.67 27.86
N GLY A 14 -29.39 -3.98 27.49
CA GLY A 14 -29.92 -3.92 26.13
C GLY A 14 -29.12 -3.08 25.14
N THR A 15 -28.13 -2.29 25.59
CA THR A 15 -27.26 -1.52 24.69
C THR A 15 -25.91 -2.20 24.48
N ILE A 16 -25.89 -3.51 24.29
CA ILE A 16 -24.76 -4.15 23.60
C ILE A 16 -24.86 -3.63 22.16
N LYS A 17 -24.02 -2.64 21.84
CA LYS A 17 -23.90 -2.04 20.51
C LYS A 17 -23.89 -3.16 19.45
N SER A 18 -25.01 -3.29 18.73
CA SER A 18 -25.08 -4.02 17.48
C SER A 18 -24.21 -3.26 16.46
N GLN A 19 -22.89 -3.40 16.58
CA GLN A 19 -22.01 -3.17 15.45
C GLN A 19 -22.28 -4.31 14.49
N SER A 20 -22.80 -3.99 13.31
CA SER A 20 -23.02 -5.02 12.30
C SER A 20 -21.67 -5.68 11.97
N ILE A 21 -21.68 -6.97 11.64
CA ILE A 21 -20.48 -7.68 11.14
C ILE A 21 -19.85 -6.91 9.96
N HIS A 22 -20.69 -6.23 9.18
CA HIS A 22 -20.32 -5.36 8.06
C HIS A 22 -19.45 -4.17 8.52
N ASP A 23 -19.82 -3.49 9.62
CA ASP A 23 -19.06 -2.36 10.19
C ASP A 23 -17.69 -2.78 10.75
N LYS A 24 -17.50 -4.06 11.11
CA LYS A 24 -16.21 -4.61 11.58
C LYS A 24 -15.28 -5.03 10.44
N ILE A 25 -15.80 -5.52 9.32
CA ILE A 25 -15.00 -6.07 8.22
C ILE A 25 -14.38 -4.96 7.36
N PHE A 26 -15.07 -3.83 7.23
CA PHE A 26 -14.75 -2.81 6.23
C PHE A 26 -14.21 -1.48 6.79
N LYS A 27 -14.02 -1.40 8.12
CA LYS A 27 -13.46 -0.21 8.80
C LYS A 27 -11.99 0.06 8.47
N ASP A 28 -11.25 -0.97 8.06
CA ASP A 28 -9.79 -0.93 7.87
C ASP A 28 -9.36 -1.26 6.41
N ILE A 29 -10.15 -0.83 5.42
CA ILE A 29 -9.81 -1.04 4.01
C ILE A 29 -8.84 0.05 3.56
N ILE A 30 -7.73 -0.38 2.95
CA ILE A 30 -6.80 0.53 2.30
C ILE A 30 -7.23 0.68 0.85
N ARG A 31 -7.67 1.89 0.51
CA ARG A 31 -7.97 2.27 -0.87
C ARG A 31 -6.72 2.80 -1.54
N ILE A 32 -6.43 2.29 -2.74
CA ILE A 32 -5.35 2.73 -3.61
C ILE A 32 -6.01 3.21 -4.91
N ASP A 33 -5.92 4.50 -5.19
CA ASP A 33 -6.36 5.08 -6.46
C ASP A 33 -5.16 5.42 -7.36
N ASN A 34 -5.41 5.72 -8.63
CA ASN A 34 -4.36 6.03 -9.62
C ASN A 34 -3.40 7.16 -9.17
N SER A 35 -3.94 8.18 -8.50
CA SER A 35 -3.15 9.30 -7.99
C SER A 35 -2.21 8.94 -6.83
N ASP A 36 -2.34 7.73 -6.26
CA ASP A 36 -1.54 7.26 -5.13
C ASP A 36 -0.29 6.49 -5.55
N ILE A 37 -0.15 6.17 -6.84
CA ILE A 37 0.91 5.31 -7.37
C ILE A 37 1.85 6.09 -8.27
N ILE A 38 3.13 5.74 -8.18
CA ILE A 38 4.14 6.05 -9.18
C ILE A 38 4.70 4.73 -9.69
N SER A 39 4.98 4.63 -10.99
CA SER A 39 5.63 3.48 -11.57
C SER A 39 6.69 3.88 -12.59
N ASN A 40 7.70 3.02 -12.76
CA ASN A 40 8.63 3.02 -13.90
C ASN A 40 8.28 1.91 -14.93
N GLY A 41 7.08 1.32 -14.84
CA GLY A 41 6.62 0.19 -15.65
C GLY A 41 7.03 -1.19 -15.14
N LYS A 42 8.02 -1.28 -14.23
CA LYS A 42 8.48 -2.55 -13.61
C LYS A 42 8.18 -2.57 -12.11
N ASP A 43 8.41 -1.46 -11.46
CA ASP A 43 8.30 -1.23 -10.02
C ASP A 43 7.33 -0.09 -9.74
N TYR A 44 6.87 -0.06 -8.49
CA TYR A 44 5.78 0.77 -8.04
C TYR A 44 6.12 1.39 -6.70
N MET A 45 5.58 2.58 -6.44
CA MET A 45 5.71 3.26 -5.16
C MET A 45 4.37 3.85 -4.76
N LEU A 46 3.90 3.53 -3.55
CA LEU A 46 2.76 4.22 -2.95
C LEU A 46 3.19 5.54 -2.35
N ARG A 47 2.29 6.53 -2.36
CA ARG A 47 2.52 7.84 -1.74
C ARG A 47 2.24 7.89 -0.25
N PHE A 48 1.64 6.83 0.31
CA PHE A 48 1.28 6.75 1.72
C PHE A 48 1.77 5.44 2.35
N PRO A 49 2.08 5.46 3.66
CA PRO A 49 2.63 4.29 4.33
C PRO A 49 1.54 3.26 4.58
N ILE A 50 1.89 1.98 4.43
CA ILE A 50 1.05 0.86 4.87
C ILE A 50 1.86 0.02 5.86
N ASN A 51 1.26 -0.24 7.03
CA ASN A 51 1.87 -1.11 8.03
C ASN A 51 1.33 -2.54 7.90
N ALA A 52 2.22 -3.52 7.98
CA ALA A 52 1.81 -4.91 8.15
C ALA A 52 1.07 -5.08 9.50
N LYS A 53 0.04 -5.92 9.51
CA LYS A 53 -0.71 -6.27 10.72
C LYS A 53 -0.79 -7.79 10.88
N LYS A 54 -1.03 -8.24 12.12
CA LYS A 54 -1.13 -9.69 12.42
C LYS A 54 -2.29 -10.38 11.69
N GLY A 55 -3.37 -9.65 11.44
CA GLY A 55 -4.58 -10.15 10.77
C GLY A 55 -4.60 -9.91 9.25
N THR A 56 -5.76 -10.13 8.65
CA THR A 56 -5.99 -9.92 7.22
C THR A 56 -5.99 -8.45 6.85
N LEU A 57 -5.17 -8.07 5.87
CA LEU A 57 -5.14 -6.74 5.26
C LEU A 57 -6.12 -6.69 4.09
N THR A 58 -7.08 -5.77 4.12
CA THR A 58 -8.04 -5.59 3.03
C THR A 58 -7.61 -4.40 2.20
N ILE A 59 -7.42 -4.60 0.90
CA ILE A 59 -6.97 -3.59 -0.05
C ILE A 59 -8.00 -3.47 -1.16
N LEU A 60 -8.44 -2.25 -1.43
CA LEU A 60 -9.20 -1.88 -2.62
C LEU A 60 -8.24 -1.20 -3.60
N ASN A 61 -7.85 -1.92 -4.65
CA ASN A 61 -7.00 -1.39 -5.71
C ASN A 61 -7.86 -0.93 -6.89
N ASN A 62 -7.97 0.39 -7.06
CA ASN A 62 -8.65 1.01 -8.20
C ASN A 62 -7.64 1.53 -9.25
N ASP A 63 -6.35 1.27 -9.11
CA ASP A 63 -5.36 1.62 -10.13
C ASP A 63 -5.20 0.47 -11.15
N PRO A 64 -5.53 0.68 -12.44
CA PRO A 64 -5.33 -0.32 -13.48
C PRO A 64 -3.86 -0.64 -13.78
N ASN A 65 -2.94 0.27 -13.44
CA ASN A 65 -1.51 0.10 -13.67
C ASN A 65 -0.83 -0.75 -12.60
N LEU A 66 -1.46 -0.94 -11.43
CA LEU A 66 -0.93 -1.78 -10.36
C LEU A 66 -1.46 -3.22 -10.49
N PRO A 67 -0.64 -4.18 -10.95
CA PRO A 67 -1.09 -5.54 -11.18
C PRO A 67 -1.37 -6.25 -9.84
N ALA A 68 -2.50 -6.97 -9.76
CA ALA A 68 -2.89 -7.74 -8.58
C ALA A 68 -1.76 -8.69 -8.10
N LYS A 69 -0.98 -9.24 -9.03
CA LYS A 69 0.14 -10.16 -8.74
C LYS A 69 1.19 -9.58 -7.80
N ILE A 70 1.35 -8.25 -7.74
CA ILE A 70 2.30 -7.62 -6.81
C ILE A 70 1.96 -7.90 -5.34
N PHE A 71 0.69 -8.16 -5.05
CA PHE A 71 0.20 -8.49 -3.71
C PHE A 71 0.32 -9.98 -3.39
N PHE A 72 0.65 -10.85 -4.35
CA PHE A 72 0.63 -12.31 -4.10
C PHE A 72 1.91 -12.78 -3.39
N SER A 73 3.05 -12.16 -3.71
CA SER A 73 4.36 -12.54 -3.17
C SER A 73 4.77 -11.68 -1.95
N LYS A 74 5.43 -12.32 -0.97
CA LYS A 74 6.03 -11.63 0.19
C LYS A 74 7.20 -10.76 -0.21
N GLU A 75 7.91 -11.17 -1.24
CA GLU A 75 9.00 -10.42 -1.81
C GLU A 75 8.46 -9.12 -2.38
N SER A 76 7.38 -9.15 -3.17
CA SER A 76 6.88 -7.97 -3.89
C SER A 76 6.24 -6.89 -3.02
N PHE A 77 5.54 -7.26 -1.94
CA PHE A 77 4.81 -6.30 -1.11
C PHE A 77 4.69 -6.77 0.34
N LEU A 78 5.03 -5.89 1.30
CA LEU A 78 4.91 -6.12 2.75
C LEU A 78 5.24 -7.55 3.18
N GLU A 79 6.52 -7.89 3.23
CA GLU A 79 7.00 -9.24 3.54
C GLU A 79 6.39 -9.85 4.82
N LYS A 80 6.12 -9.01 5.83
CA LYS A 80 5.52 -9.41 7.10
C LYS A 80 4.01 -9.60 7.07
N GLN A 81 3.33 -9.20 5.98
CA GLN A 81 1.89 -9.38 5.79
C GLN A 81 1.61 -10.74 5.15
N ASN A 82 0.90 -11.60 5.87
CA ASN A 82 0.66 -12.98 5.43
C ASN A 82 -0.69 -13.18 4.74
N LYS A 83 -1.74 -12.46 5.17
CA LYS A 83 -3.10 -12.62 4.66
C LYS A 83 -3.61 -11.32 4.05
N ILE A 84 -4.06 -11.36 2.80
CA ILE A 84 -4.56 -10.18 2.09
C ILE A 84 -5.90 -10.54 1.44
N ILE A 85 -6.89 -9.67 1.60
CA ILE A 85 -8.07 -9.63 0.73
C ILE A 85 -7.84 -8.47 -0.23
N LEU A 86 -7.73 -8.76 -1.52
CA LEU A 86 -7.55 -7.75 -2.56
C LEU A 86 -8.83 -7.66 -3.39
N ILE A 87 -9.37 -6.45 -3.48
CA ILE A 87 -10.55 -6.14 -4.26
C ILE A 87 -10.09 -5.20 -5.38
N THR A 88 -10.36 -5.56 -6.63
CA THR A 88 -9.97 -4.76 -7.80
C THR A 88 -11.09 -4.82 -8.82
N PRO A 89 -11.30 -3.77 -9.64
CA PRO A 89 -12.02 -3.94 -10.90
C PRO A 89 -11.38 -5.07 -11.72
N ASP A 90 -12.19 -5.78 -12.50
CA ASP A 90 -11.69 -6.79 -13.41
C ASP A 90 -11.06 -6.13 -14.64
N TRP A 91 -9.82 -5.67 -14.47
CA TRP A 91 -9.08 -4.97 -15.51
C TRP A 91 -8.85 -5.82 -16.76
N GLU A 92 -8.74 -7.15 -16.61
CA GLU A 92 -8.59 -8.06 -17.75
C GLU A 92 -9.86 -8.08 -18.60
N TYR A 93 -11.03 -8.17 -17.96
CA TYR A 93 -12.31 -8.03 -18.64
C TYR A 93 -12.48 -6.66 -19.29
N LEU A 94 -12.27 -5.57 -18.54
CA LEU A 94 -12.44 -4.22 -19.07
C LEU A 94 -11.50 -3.94 -20.26
N LYS A 95 -10.26 -4.42 -20.19
CA LYS A 95 -9.29 -4.32 -21.29
C LYS A 95 -9.77 -5.09 -22.52
N SER A 96 -10.33 -6.29 -22.35
CA SER A 96 -10.84 -7.09 -23.47
C SER A 96 -12.02 -6.42 -24.20
N ILE A 97 -12.90 -5.74 -23.46
CA ILE A 97 -14.01 -4.96 -24.04
C ILE A 97 -13.45 -3.79 -24.84
N TRP A 98 -12.54 -3.02 -24.26
CA TRP A 98 -11.91 -1.88 -24.93
C TRP A 98 -11.20 -2.27 -26.23
N GLU A 99 -10.47 -3.37 -26.24
CA GLU A 99 -9.81 -3.90 -27.44
C GLU A 99 -10.81 -4.36 -28.51
N SER A 100 -11.93 -4.96 -28.09
CA SER A 100 -13.01 -5.34 -29.00
C SER A 100 -13.69 -4.14 -29.63
N ASP A 101 -14.00 -3.11 -28.84
CA ASP A 101 -14.61 -1.86 -29.30
C ASP A 101 -13.71 -1.15 -30.32
N LYS A 102 -12.40 -1.07 -30.03
CA LYS A 102 -11.40 -0.51 -30.94
C LYS A 102 -11.36 -1.25 -32.28
N ARG A 103 -11.51 -2.58 -32.27
CA ARG A 103 -11.48 -3.42 -33.48
C ARG A 103 -12.78 -3.32 -34.30
N THR A 104 -13.91 -3.17 -33.63
CA THR A 104 -15.24 -3.25 -34.26
C THR A 104 -15.85 -1.88 -34.57
N GLY A 105 -15.32 -0.81 -33.97
CA GLY A 105 -15.89 0.54 -34.04
C GLY A 105 -17.20 0.69 -33.29
N ARG A 106 -17.61 -0.33 -32.51
CA ARG A 106 -18.80 -0.29 -31.66
C ARG A 106 -18.39 0.15 -30.26
N HIS A 107 -19.25 0.91 -29.60
CA HIS A 107 -19.08 1.26 -28.20
C HIS A 107 -19.95 0.32 -27.36
N SER A 108 -19.32 -0.45 -26.49
CA SER A 108 -19.99 -1.31 -25.54
C SER A 108 -20.05 -0.62 -24.18
N ASP A 109 -21.16 -0.77 -23.47
CA ASP A 109 -21.27 -0.39 -22.05
C ASP A 109 -20.90 -1.61 -21.20
N PRO A 110 -19.64 -1.74 -20.73
CA PRO A 110 -19.23 -2.91 -19.96
C PRO A 110 -19.96 -2.98 -18.63
N VAL A 111 -20.33 -4.19 -18.23
CA VAL A 111 -20.88 -4.45 -16.90
C VAL A 111 -19.77 -4.23 -15.87
N ASN A 112 -20.05 -3.43 -14.84
CA ASN A 112 -19.05 -3.20 -13.80
C ASN A 112 -18.89 -4.48 -12.98
N GLN A 113 -17.67 -5.02 -12.94
CA GLN A 113 -17.39 -6.21 -12.15
C GLN A 113 -16.09 -6.08 -11.36
N ARG A 114 -16.09 -6.65 -10.16
CA ARG A 114 -14.94 -6.68 -9.26
C ARG A 114 -14.44 -8.10 -9.07
N LYS A 115 -13.12 -8.24 -9.07
CA LYS A 115 -12.43 -9.46 -8.72
C LYS A 115 -11.94 -9.36 -7.28
N PHE A 116 -12.36 -10.33 -6.49
CA PHE A 116 -11.99 -10.50 -5.08
C PHE A 116 -10.98 -11.61 -5.02
N TYR A 117 -9.79 -11.32 -4.49
CA TYR A 117 -8.75 -12.29 -4.23
C TYR A 117 -8.61 -12.51 -2.73
N GLN A 118 -8.52 -13.77 -2.33
CA GLN A 118 -8.08 -14.18 -1.02
C GLN A 118 -6.68 -14.76 -1.14
N ILE A 119 -5.70 -14.03 -0.59
CA ILE A 119 -4.28 -14.36 -0.68
C ILE A 119 -3.81 -14.84 0.70
N ASP A 120 -3.36 -16.09 0.78
CA ASP A 120 -2.70 -16.66 1.96
C ASP A 120 -1.25 -17.02 1.61
N ARG A 121 -0.32 -16.15 2.01
CA ARG A 121 1.11 -16.30 1.72
C ARG A 121 1.83 -17.24 2.69
N ILE A 122 1.16 -17.74 3.73
CA ILE A 122 1.69 -18.83 4.56
C ILE A 122 1.49 -20.15 3.81
N ARG A 123 0.30 -20.31 3.20
CA ARG A 123 -0.06 -21.50 2.41
C ARG A 123 0.34 -21.40 0.94
N ASN A 124 0.76 -20.22 0.48
CA ASN A 124 1.05 -19.92 -0.91
C ASN A 124 -0.16 -20.15 -1.84
N THR A 125 -1.35 -19.76 -1.39
CA THR A 125 -2.60 -19.91 -2.15
C THR A 125 -3.21 -18.55 -2.50
N VAL A 126 -3.81 -18.48 -3.68
CA VAL A 126 -4.58 -17.32 -4.16
C VAL A 126 -5.89 -17.84 -4.74
N ASP A 127 -6.98 -17.63 -4.01
CA ASP A 127 -8.33 -17.91 -4.49
C ASP A 127 -8.93 -16.62 -5.05
N SER A 128 -9.77 -16.71 -6.09
CA SER A 128 -10.45 -15.53 -6.63
C SER A 128 -11.88 -15.79 -7.06
N ILE A 129 -12.73 -14.80 -6.89
CA ILE A 129 -14.10 -14.76 -7.42
C ILE A 129 -14.36 -13.42 -8.09
N THR A 130 -15.08 -13.43 -9.21
CA THR A 130 -15.56 -12.21 -9.87
C THR A 130 -17.04 -12.02 -9.54
N ILE A 131 -17.40 -10.80 -9.15
CA ILE A 131 -18.77 -10.43 -8.81
C ILE A 131 -19.14 -9.19 -9.61
N VAL A 132 -20.27 -9.28 -10.30
CA VAL A 132 -20.92 -8.16 -11.01
C VAL A 132 -21.46 -7.17 -9.97
N GLU A 133 -21.12 -5.89 -10.10
CA GLU A 133 -21.46 -4.87 -9.11
C GLU A 133 -22.98 -4.69 -8.95
N GLU A 134 -23.76 -4.90 -10.01
CA GLU A 134 -25.22 -4.86 -9.96
C GLU A 134 -25.82 -6.00 -9.11
N TYR A 135 -25.07 -7.06 -8.82
CA TYR A 135 -25.46 -8.11 -7.87
C TYR A 135 -25.09 -7.77 -6.43
N LEU A 136 -24.28 -6.73 -6.21
CA LEU A 136 -24.02 -6.16 -4.88
C LEU A 136 -25.16 -5.24 -4.42
N LYS A 137 -26.41 -5.48 -4.89
CA LYS A 137 -27.67 -4.71 -4.80
C LYS A 137 -28.11 -4.40 -3.35
N THR A 138 -27.27 -3.63 -2.66
CA THR A 138 -27.42 -2.77 -1.48
C THR A 138 -25.99 -2.35 -1.15
N PRO A 139 -25.47 -1.25 -1.71
CA PRO A 139 -24.32 -0.64 -1.09
C PRO A 139 -24.86 -0.05 0.22
N ASN A 140 -24.64 -0.73 1.34
CA ASN A 140 -24.13 0.04 2.48
C ASN A 140 -22.97 0.81 1.86
N THR A 141 -23.17 2.11 1.65
CA THR A 141 -22.13 3.02 1.21
C THR A 141 -20.92 2.69 2.06
N TYR A 142 -19.96 1.98 1.47
CA TYR A 142 -18.75 1.63 2.17
C TYR A 142 -18.10 2.97 2.42
N ASN A 143 -18.25 3.45 3.65
CA ASN A 143 -17.55 4.62 4.09
C ASN A 143 -16.10 4.13 4.21
N PHE A 144 -15.37 4.18 3.09
CA PHE A 144 -13.92 4.11 3.06
C PHE A 144 -13.38 5.39 3.69
N SER A 145 -13.91 5.77 4.85
CA SER A 145 -13.55 6.96 5.60
C SER A 145 -12.33 6.64 6.41
N GLN A 146 -11.21 6.39 5.74
CA GLN A 146 -9.88 6.80 6.20
C GLN A 146 -9.06 7.08 4.95
N GLY A 147 -9.32 8.25 4.34
CA GLY A 147 -8.22 8.95 3.70
C GLY A 147 -7.18 9.11 4.80
N TYR A 148 -6.10 8.34 4.74
CA TYR A 148 -4.93 8.63 5.55
C TYR A 148 -4.63 10.11 5.35
N PRO A 149 -4.30 10.85 6.42
CA PRO A 149 -4.01 12.25 6.28
C PRO A 149 -2.98 12.40 5.15
N LYS A 150 -3.20 13.39 4.29
CA LYS A 150 -2.23 13.90 3.31
C LYS A 150 -1.02 14.52 4.04
N ASP A 151 -0.55 13.89 5.11
CA ASP A 151 0.65 14.26 5.84
C ASP A 151 1.82 13.99 4.90
N LEU A 152 2.12 14.99 4.07
CA LEU A 152 3.36 15.75 3.91
C LEU A 152 4.69 15.20 4.46
N SER A 153 4.82 13.94 4.89
CA SER A 153 6.07 13.40 5.42
C SER A 153 6.62 12.30 4.53
N PRO A 154 7.14 12.65 3.35
CA PRO A 154 7.57 11.68 2.37
C PRO A 154 8.95 11.16 2.72
N ILE A 155 9.01 10.05 3.47
CA ILE A 155 10.26 9.39 3.84
C ILE A 155 10.30 8.02 3.21
N TYR A 156 11.36 7.67 2.49
CA TYR A 156 11.41 6.40 1.74
C TYR A 156 12.60 5.53 2.08
N ALA A 157 13.65 6.11 2.66
CA ALA A 157 14.71 5.34 3.27
C ALA A 157 15.11 6.00 4.59
N GLU A 158 15.26 5.18 5.62
CA GLU A 158 15.73 5.57 6.94
C GLU A 158 16.83 4.59 7.34
N GLU A 159 17.97 5.14 7.72
CA GLU A 159 19.11 4.41 8.28
C GLU A 159 19.30 4.87 9.72
N CYS A 160 18.84 4.09 10.70
CA CYS A 160 19.05 4.37 12.13
C CYS A 160 20.19 3.56 12.73
N ASN A 161 21.11 4.24 13.42
CA ASN A 161 22.24 3.59 14.10
C ASN A 161 21.83 3.10 15.50
N GLU A 162 21.89 1.79 15.73
CA GLU A 162 22.43 1.27 17.00
C GLU A 162 23.56 0.26 16.74
N ASN A 163 23.51 -0.53 15.66
CA ASN A 163 24.57 -1.51 15.33
C ASN A 163 24.50 -2.10 13.90
N ILE A 164 23.84 -1.45 12.92
CA ILE A 164 23.69 -2.02 11.55
C ILE A 164 24.59 -1.28 10.55
N LYS A 165 25.57 -2.05 10.07
CA LYS A 165 26.55 -1.73 9.03
C LYS A 165 25.89 -1.69 7.63
N PHE A 166 25.29 -0.57 7.22
CA PHE A 166 25.65 -0.10 5.88
C PHE A 166 27.06 0.47 6.05
N LYS A 167 28.06 -0.25 5.53
CA LYS A 167 29.47 0.14 5.71
C LYS A 167 29.76 1.53 5.10
N ASP A 168 28.87 1.98 4.21
CA ASP A 168 28.88 3.28 3.54
C ASP A 168 27.67 4.10 3.98
N ASN A 169 27.89 5.37 4.36
CA ASN A 169 26.84 6.37 4.55
C ASN A 169 25.86 6.36 3.36
N LEU A 170 24.54 6.40 3.61
CA LEU A 170 23.49 6.42 2.59
C LEU A 170 23.71 7.48 1.49
N LEU A 171 24.33 8.61 1.82
CA LEU A 171 24.73 9.63 0.84
C LEU A 171 25.79 9.13 -0.15
N ASN A 172 26.77 8.33 0.31
CA ASN A 172 27.78 7.73 -0.56
C ASN A 172 27.14 6.68 -1.48
N VAL A 173 26.13 5.97 -0.99
CA VAL A 173 25.37 5.01 -1.79
C VAL A 173 24.57 5.73 -2.88
N ALA A 174 23.95 6.86 -2.57
CA ALA A 174 23.25 7.71 -3.55
C ALA A 174 24.23 8.24 -4.62
N LYS A 175 25.37 8.83 -4.23
CA LYS A 175 26.39 9.30 -5.17
C LYS A 175 26.92 8.19 -6.07
N LYS A 176 27.14 7.00 -5.50
CA LYS A 176 27.56 5.83 -6.26
C LYS A 176 26.51 5.46 -7.32
N PHE A 177 25.24 5.44 -6.95
CA PHE A 177 24.14 5.20 -7.89
C PHE A 177 24.10 6.25 -9.01
N GLU A 178 24.22 7.53 -8.68
CA GLU A 178 24.25 8.63 -9.67
C GLU A 178 25.37 8.44 -10.70
N ILE A 179 26.58 8.10 -10.23
CA ILE A 179 27.74 7.84 -11.10
C ILE A 179 27.51 6.58 -11.95
N GLU A 180 27.09 5.47 -11.34
CA GLU A 180 26.90 4.19 -12.03
C GLU A 180 25.79 4.24 -13.09
N ASN A 181 24.79 5.11 -12.91
CA ASN A 181 23.62 5.17 -13.78
C ASN A 181 23.53 6.47 -14.60
N ASN A 182 24.56 7.32 -14.54
CA ASN A 182 24.60 8.62 -15.20
C ASN A 182 23.31 9.44 -15.00
N THR A 183 22.88 9.55 -13.74
CA THR A 183 21.63 10.20 -13.35
C THR A 183 21.83 11.07 -12.11
N ILE A 184 20.85 11.94 -11.80
CA ILE A 184 20.88 12.84 -10.65
C ILE A 184 19.65 12.57 -9.78
N LEU A 185 19.89 12.27 -8.51
CA LEU A 185 18.85 12.14 -7.50
C LEU A 185 18.52 13.51 -6.94
N VAL A 186 17.41 14.10 -7.42
CA VAL A 186 16.93 15.38 -6.91
C VAL A 186 16.08 15.14 -5.66
N GLY A 187 16.24 16.00 -4.65
CA GLY A 187 15.31 16.06 -3.53
C GLY A 187 15.66 15.26 -2.29
N ILE A 188 16.89 14.75 -2.21
CA ILE A 188 17.38 14.07 -1.02
C ILE A 188 17.70 15.11 0.06
N GLU A 189 16.86 15.15 1.09
CA GLU A 189 17.16 15.88 2.32
C GLU A 189 17.67 14.93 3.39
N LYS A 190 18.78 15.30 4.04
CA LYS A 190 19.29 14.60 5.21
C LYS A 190 18.68 15.21 6.46
N HIS A 191 17.87 14.43 7.17
CA HIS A 191 17.47 14.78 8.53
C HIS A 191 18.28 13.97 9.54
N ASN A 192 18.66 14.62 10.64
CA ASN A 192 19.23 13.96 11.80
C ASN A 192 18.12 13.83 12.86
N LEU A 193 17.59 12.62 13.08
CA LEU A 193 16.76 12.37 14.25
C LEU A 193 17.66 11.97 15.42
N SER A 194 17.74 12.83 16.44
CA SER A 194 18.31 12.48 17.74
C SER A 194 17.20 11.89 18.61
N ASN A 195 17.17 10.56 18.74
CA ASN A 195 16.42 9.92 19.81
C ASN A 195 17.34 9.73 21.02
N LYS A 196 16.76 9.80 22.23
CA LYS A 196 17.38 9.88 23.60
C LYS A 196 18.51 8.87 23.97
N LYS A 197 19.13 8.17 23.03
CA LYS A 197 20.20 7.18 23.21
C LYS A 197 21.37 7.29 22.18
N ASN A 198 21.78 8.49 21.78
CA ASN A 198 22.92 8.70 20.85
C ASN A 198 22.79 8.02 19.47
N ASN A 199 21.56 7.74 19.04
CA ASN A 199 21.31 7.10 17.75
C ASN A 199 21.10 8.19 16.71
N TYR A 200 21.96 8.19 15.69
CA TYR A 200 21.81 9.05 14.53
C TYR A 200 21.05 8.28 13.45
N CYS A 201 19.91 8.82 13.01
CA CYS A 201 19.27 8.32 11.80
C CYS A 201 19.57 9.24 10.63
N ASN A 202 20.12 8.71 9.52
CA ASN A 202 20.10 9.39 8.23
C ASN A 202 18.77 9.04 7.55
N ILE A 203 17.96 10.04 7.28
CA ILE A 203 16.71 9.86 6.54
C ILE A 203 16.88 10.43 5.14
N LEU A 204 16.38 9.70 4.14
CA LEU A 204 16.11 10.22 2.80
C LEU A 204 14.63 10.52 2.69
N THR A 205 14.35 11.81 2.62
CA THR A 205 13.04 12.34 2.33
C THR A 205 12.96 12.62 0.83
N PHE A 206 11.84 12.29 0.17
CA PHE A 206 11.63 12.58 -1.26
C PHE A 206 10.22 13.15 -1.52
N HIS A 207 10.10 14.46 -1.56
CA HIS A 207 8.83 15.16 -1.73
C HIS A 207 8.21 15.02 -3.13
N ASN A 208 7.62 13.84 -3.40
CA ASN A 208 7.07 13.43 -4.70
C ASN A 208 6.23 14.50 -5.43
N HIS A 209 5.48 15.33 -4.70
CA HIS A 209 4.59 16.34 -5.29
C HIS A 209 5.32 17.44 -6.09
N ASN A 210 6.63 17.63 -5.88
CA ASN A 210 7.42 18.67 -6.55
C ASN A 210 8.31 18.15 -7.69
N TYR A 211 8.29 16.84 -7.96
CA TYR A 211 9.16 16.23 -8.96
C TYR A 211 8.39 15.85 -10.22
N ASP A 212 9.06 15.97 -11.36
CA ASP A 212 8.56 15.47 -12.64
C ASP A 212 8.60 13.93 -12.72
N TYR A 213 8.12 13.38 -13.82
CA TYR A 213 8.05 11.93 -14.02
C TYR A 213 9.44 11.26 -14.02
N GLU A 214 10.42 11.85 -14.70
CA GLU A 214 11.77 11.29 -14.85
C GLU A 214 12.51 11.23 -13.50
N GLN A 215 12.35 12.26 -12.68
CA GLN A 215 12.89 12.32 -11.33
C GLN A 215 12.29 11.24 -10.43
N ARG A 216 10.97 11.02 -10.53
CA ARG A 216 10.28 9.96 -9.78
C ARG A 216 10.72 8.56 -10.20
N VAL A 217 10.89 8.34 -11.51
CA VAL A 217 11.40 7.06 -12.05
C VAL A 217 12.83 6.80 -11.58
N THR A 218 13.70 7.82 -11.63
CA THR A 218 15.07 7.76 -11.12
C THR A 218 15.09 7.37 -9.65
N PHE A 219 14.18 7.94 -8.85
CA PHE A 219 14.08 7.61 -7.43
C PHE A 219 13.64 6.17 -7.18
N ILE A 220 12.65 5.65 -7.93
CA ILE A 220 12.24 4.23 -7.85
C ILE A 220 13.42 3.30 -8.18
N ASN A 221 14.20 3.62 -9.21
CA ASN A 221 15.38 2.85 -9.59
C ASN A 221 16.43 2.84 -8.47
N PHE A 222 16.59 3.95 -7.76
CA PHE A 222 17.47 4.01 -6.58
C PHE A 222 16.94 3.17 -5.41
N LEU A 223 15.64 3.20 -5.10
CA LEU A 223 15.05 2.33 -4.08
C LEU A 223 15.25 0.84 -4.40
N ARG A 224 15.11 0.48 -5.68
CA ARG A 224 15.44 -0.85 -6.19
C ARG A 224 16.89 -1.22 -5.95
N TYR A 225 17.82 -0.34 -6.31
CA TYR A 225 19.25 -0.54 -6.08
C TYR A 225 19.56 -0.80 -4.60
N LEU A 226 18.97 -0.02 -3.69
CA LEU A 226 19.10 -0.23 -2.24
C LEU A 226 18.57 -1.60 -1.80
N TYR A 227 17.41 -2.00 -2.31
CA TYR A 227 16.80 -3.29 -2.01
C TYR A 227 17.68 -4.46 -2.44
N ASP A 228 18.17 -4.44 -3.68
CA ASP A 228 18.98 -5.53 -4.24
C ASP A 228 20.33 -5.64 -3.49
N LYS A 229 20.98 -4.51 -3.19
CA LYS A 229 22.23 -4.46 -2.38
C LYS A 229 22.03 -5.05 -0.99
N LYS A 230 20.90 -4.74 -0.33
CA LYS A 230 20.58 -5.25 1.02
C LYS A 230 20.32 -6.75 1.03
N ASN A 231 19.57 -7.25 0.04
CA ASN A 231 19.10 -8.63 0.04
C ASN A 231 20.05 -9.60 -0.68
N LYS A 232 21.10 -9.10 -1.36
CA LYS A 232 21.97 -9.90 -2.24
C LYS A 232 21.18 -10.72 -3.26
N LYS A 233 19.99 -10.23 -3.64
CA LYS A 233 19.08 -10.88 -4.59
C LYS A 233 19.09 -10.06 -5.87
N THR A 234 19.15 -10.75 -6.99
CA THR A 234 18.96 -10.17 -8.33
C THR A 234 17.61 -10.55 -8.92
N ASP A 235 16.76 -11.30 -8.21
CA ASP A 235 15.47 -11.74 -8.77
C ASP A 235 14.57 -10.54 -9.13
N HIS A 236 14.22 -10.46 -10.42
CA HIS A 236 13.51 -9.36 -11.04
C HIS A 236 11.98 -9.45 -10.84
N TYR A 237 11.52 -9.58 -9.59
CA TYR A 237 10.10 -9.41 -9.30
C TYR A 237 9.75 -7.92 -9.19
N PRO A 238 8.63 -7.46 -9.76
CA PRO A 238 8.06 -6.15 -9.46
C PRO A 238 7.98 -5.91 -7.94
N LYS A 239 8.34 -4.71 -7.48
CA LYS A 239 8.24 -4.30 -6.07
C LYS A 239 7.28 -3.14 -5.91
N LEU A 240 6.51 -3.19 -4.82
CA LEU A 240 5.73 -2.07 -4.34
C LEU A 240 6.45 -1.46 -3.13
N PHE A 241 7.19 -0.37 -3.37
CA PHE A 241 7.84 0.41 -2.33
C PHE A 241 6.82 1.25 -1.56
N LEU A 242 7.04 1.34 -0.24
CA LEU A 242 6.19 2.09 0.67
C LEU A 242 7.03 3.14 1.38
N PRO A 243 6.49 4.33 1.65
CA PRO A 243 7.15 5.29 2.50
C PRO A 243 7.19 4.74 3.93
N ILE A 244 8.23 5.09 4.66
CA ILE A 244 8.43 4.72 6.05
C ILE A 244 7.69 5.74 6.91
N LYS A 245 6.80 5.25 7.79
CA LYS A 245 6.18 6.09 8.80
C LYS A 245 7.19 6.34 9.93
N LEU A 246 7.63 7.58 10.11
CA LEU A 246 8.30 7.95 11.35
C LEU A 246 7.29 7.87 12.48
N TYR A 247 7.57 7.05 13.49
CA TYR A 247 6.84 7.11 14.73
C TYR A 247 7.21 8.42 15.44
N ASN A 248 6.38 9.46 15.31
CA ASN A 248 6.36 10.52 16.32
C ASN A 248 5.85 9.89 17.62
N LYS A 249 6.78 9.42 18.44
CA LYS A 249 6.49 8.83 19.74
C LYS A 249 6.27 9.97 20.76
N ASN A 250 5.29 10.83 20.51
CA ASN A 250 4.82 11.88 21.42
C ASN A 250 3.31 12.10 21.21
N GLN A 251 2.51 11.12 21.64
CA GLN A 251 1.18 11.32 22.20
C GLN A 251 0.99 10.29 23.31
#